data_AF-A0AA96QCZ9-F1
#
_entry.id   AF-A0AA96QCZ9-F1
#
_cell.length_a   1.000
_cell.length_b   1.000
_cell.length_c   1.000
_cell.angle_alpha   90.00
_cell.angle_beta   90.00
_cell.angle_gamma   90.00
#
_symmetry.space_group_name_H-M   'P 1'
#
loop_
_entity.id
_entity.type
_entity.pdbx_description
1 polymer ?
#
loop_
_entity_poly.entity_id
_entity_poly.type
_entity_poly.pdbx_seq_one_letter_code
_entity_poly.pdbx_strand_id
1 'polypeptide(L)'
;MTVLPLPDRGRWVWDARDRTRAVRVSTHGTAGLLNLSLWRDDVCVGTVKLRPDEAAELVGALTEGLARLTGPPAPDAARLAAVEDRLAGLEARLHTPPARRAVDDARAAAAALVGRLLRRLG
;
A
#
# COMPACT_ATOMS: atom_id res chain seq x y z
N MET A 1 -22.71 -11.44 34.26
CA MET A 1 -22.38 -12.09 32.97
C MET A 1 -21.90 -11.01 32.02
N THR A 2 -20.62 -10.99 31.67
CA THR A 2 -20.05 -9.94 30.83
C THR A 2 -20.09 -10.40 29.37
N VAL A 3 -20.93 -9.77 28.56
CA VAL A 3 -20.98 -9.99 27.12
C VAL A 3 -19.85 -9.16 26.50
N LEU A 4 -18.88 -9.83 25.88
CA LEU A 4 -17.86 -9.17 25.06
C LEU A 4 -18.51 -8.78 23.72
N PRO A 5 -18.34 -7.53 23.23
CA PRO A 5 -18.90 -7.11 21.96
C PRO A 5 -18.37 -8.01 20.82
N LEU A 6 -19.24 -8.30 19.86
CA LEU A 6 -18.84 -9.06 18.68
C LEU A 6 -17.77 -8.25 17.92
N PRO A 7 -16.66 -8.88 17.46
CA PRO A 7 -15.62 -8.21 16.69
C PRO A 7 -16.23 -7.49 15.48
N ASP A 8 -15.86 -6.21 15.28
CA ASP A 8 -16.52 -5.32 14.33
C ASP A 8 -16.65 -5.88 12.91
N ARG A 9 -15.69 -6.68 12.44
CA ARG A 9 -15.77 -7.45 11.17
C ARG A 9 -14.89 -8.69 11.23
N GLY A 10 -15.49 -9.86 11.46
CA GLY A 10 -14.77 -11.12 11.32
C GLY A 10 -14.58 -11.48 9.84
N ARG A 11 -13.34 -11.61 9.35
CA ARG A 11 -13.10 -12.09 7.98
C ARG A 11 -12.91 -13.61 7.98
N TRP A 12 -13.66 -14.29 7.13
CA TRP A 12 -13.59 -15.74 6.95
C TRP A 12 -12.73 -16.09 5.74
N VAL A 13 -11.90 -17.12 5.88
CA VAL A 13 -11.14 -17.76 4.81
C VAL A 13 -11.44 -19.25 4.84
N TRP A 14 -12.12 -19.75 3.82
CA TRP A 14 -12.55 -21.15 3.73
C TRP A 14 -11.44 -22.06 3.22
N ASP A 15 -11.40 -23.29 3.72
CA ASP A 15 -10.55 -24.36 3.20
C ASP A 15 -10.91 -24.65 1.73
N ALA A 16 -9.89 -24.75 0.88
CA ALA A 16 -10.03 -24.98 -0.55
C ALA A 16 -10.55 -26.39 -0.89
N ARG A 17 -10.41 -27.38 0.01
CA ARG A 17 -10.74 -28.78 -0.27
C ARG A 17 -12.24 -29.04 -0.35
N ASP A 18 -12.94 -28.75 0.75
CA ASP A 18 -14.33 -29.15 0.95
C ASP A 18 -15.20 -28.03 1.53
N ARG A 19 -14.60 -26.88 1.88
CA ARG A 19 -15.25 -25.76 2.57
C ARG A 19 -15.97 -26.15 3.87
N THR A 20 -15.62 -27.28 4.48
CA THR A 20 -16.15 -27.67 5.81
C THR A 20 -15.36 -27.00 6.94
N ARG A 21 -14.18 -26.46 6.63
CA ARG A 21 -13.33 -25.75 7.58
C ARG A 21 -13.09 -24.32 7.13
N ALA A 22 -12.88 -23.44 8.11
CA ALA A 22 -12.49 -22.08 7.84
C ALA A 22 -11.63 -21.49 8.97
N VAL A 23 -10.82 -20.51 8.60
CA VAL A 23 -10.16 -19.62 9.54
C VAL A 23 -10.96 -18.32 9.62
N ARG A 24 -11.32 -17.89 10.82
CA ARG A 24 -11.92 -16.58 11.10
C ARG A 24 -10.91 -15.69 11.81
N VAL A 25 -10.68 -14.51 11.24
CA VAL A 25 -9.89 -13.43 11.84
C VAL A 25 -10.83 -12.50 12.59
N SER A 26 -10.52 -12.17 13.84
CA SER A 26 -11.34 -11.26 14.66
C SER A 26 -10.48 -10.28 15.46
N THR A 27 -10.71 -8.98 15.28
CA THR A 27 -9.96 -7.91 15.96
C THR A 27 -10.60 -7.55 17.29
N HIS A 28 -9.78 -7.45 18.34
CA HIS A 28 -10.19 -7.04 19.68
C HIS A 28 -9.41 -5.77 20.06
N GLY A 29 -9.85 -4.62 19.54
CA GLY A 29 -9.10 -3.36 19.61
C GLY A 29 -8.77 -2.92 21.04
N THR A 30 -9.70 -3.08 21.98
CA THR A 30 -9.49 -2.72 23.39
C THR A 30 -8.45 -3.59 24.10
N ALA A 31 -8.30 -4.85 23.68
CA ALA A 31 -7.31 -5.77 24.21
C ALA A 31 -5.98 -5.73 23.45
N GLY A 32 -5.91 -5.02 22.32
CA GLY A 32 -4.73 -5.00 21.44
C GLY A 32 -4.41 -6.36 20.81
N LEU A 33 -5.42 -7.21 20.60
CA LEU A 33 -5.24 -8.59 20.12
C LEU A 33 -5.98 -8.86 18.81
N LEU A 34 -5.39 -9.74 17.98
CA LEU A 34 -6.07 -10.41 16.88
C LEU A 34 -6.28 -11.88 17.25
N ASN A 35 -7.50 -12.38 17.10
CA ASN A 35 -7.78 -13.80 17.25
C ASN A 35 -7.88 -14.46 15.88
N LEU A 36 -7.16 -15.55 15.70
CA LEU A 36 -7.35 -16.51 14.62
C LEU A 36 -8.03 -17.73 15.18
N SER A 37 -9.21 -18.04 14.67
CA SER A 37 -9.99 -19.19 15.11
C SER A 37 -10.19 -20.16 13.96
N LEU A 38 -9.95 -21.45 14.21
CA LEU A 38 -10.22 -22.53 13.28
C LEU A 38 -11.61 -23.08 13.58
N TRP A 39 -12.43 -23.17 12.55
CA TRP A 39 -13.78 -23.67 12.61
C TRP A 39 -13.92 -24.91 11.74
N ARG A 40 -14.71 -25.86 12.21
CA ARG A 40 -15.19 -27.01 11.45
C ARG A 40 -16.71 -27.02 11.57
N ASP A 41 -17.38 -26.94 10.43
CA ASP A 41 -18.81 -26.72 10.35
C ASP A 41 -19.18 -25.44 11.14
N ASP A 42 -19.98 -25.56 12.19
CA ASP A 42 -20.41 -24.49 13.08
C ASP A 42 -19.64 -24.44 14.42
N VAL A 43 -18.61 -25.29 14.59
CA VAL A 43 -17.88 -25.42 15.85
C VAL A 43 -16.48 -24.82 15.75
N CYS A 44 -16.13 -23.95 16.70
CA CYS A 44 -14.75 -23.49 16.89
C CYS A 44 -13.91 -24.61 17.52
N VAL A 45 -12.94 -25.12 16.76
CA VAL A 45 -12.08 -26.25 17.17
C VAL A 45 -10.69 -25.81 17.62
N GLY A 46 -10.36 -24.52 17.48
CA GLY A 46 -9.10 -23.96 17.97
C GLY A 46 -9.05 -22.45 17.87
N THR A 47 -8.29 -21.80 18.76
CA THR A 47 -8.07 -20.35 18.72
C THR A 47 -6.65 -20.00 19.14
N VAL A 48 -6.03 -19.10 18.40
CA VAL A 48 -4.76 -18.45 18.74
C VAL A 48 -5.02 -16.96 18.88
N LYS A 49 -4.42 -16.35 19.92
CA LYS A 49 -4.45 -14.91 20.16
C LYS A 49 -3.07 -14.37 19.83
N LEU A 50 -3.02 -13.36 18.99
CA LEU A 50 -1.77 -12.76 18.50
C LEU A 50 -1.73 -11.29 18.89
N ARG A 51 -0.55 -10.87 19.34
CA ARG A 51 -0.18 -9.45 19.42
C ARG A 51 0.07 -8.90 18.01
N PRO A 52 0.11 -7.56 17.83
CA PRO A 52 0.29 -6.96 16.51
C PRO A 52 1.59 -7.36 15.80
N ASP A 53 2.69 -7.51 16.54
CA ASP A 53 3.99 -7.98 16.06
C ASP A 53 3.93 -9.44 15.59
N GLU A 54 3.36 -10.34 16.39
CA GLU A 54 3.19 -11.76 16.03
C GLU A 54 2.26 -11.93 14.82
N ALA A 55 1.21 -11.09 14.72
CA ALA A 55 0.34 -11.07 13.55
C ALA A 55 1.08 -10.61 12.29
N ALA A 56 1.98 -9.63 12.41
CA ALA A 56 2.81 -9.17 11.29
C ALA A 56 3.79 -10.27 10.84
N GLU A 57 4.42 -10.99 11.78
CA GLU A 57 5.28 -12.13 11.46
C GLU A 57 4.53 -13.22 10.68
N LEU A 58 3.31 -13.57 11.12
CA LEU A 58 2.47 -14.53 10.41
C LEU A 58 2.12 -14.07 9.00
N VAL A 59 1.78 -12.79 8.81
CA VAL A 59 1.51 -12.22 7.48
C VAL A 59 2.75 -12.30 6.59
N GLY A 60 3.94 -12.06 7.14
CA GLY A 60 5.22 -12.26 6.46
C GLY A 60 5.37 -13.69 5.95
N ALA A 61 5.19 -14.68 6.83
CA ALA A 61 5.28 -16.10 6.47
C ALA A 61 4.25 -16.52 5.40
N LEU A 62 3.01 -16.01 5.48
CA LEU A 62 1.98 -16.24 4.46
C LEU A 62 2.38 -15.67 3.10
N THR A 63 2.90 -14.44 3.09
CA THR A 63 3.33 -13.75 1.86
C THR A 63 4.52 -14.46 1.21
N GLU A 64 5.47 -14.90 2.01
CA GLU A 64 6.63 -15.66 1.54
C GLU A 64 6.21 -17.02 0.95
N GLY A 65 5.30 -17.73 1.63
CA GLY A 65 4.69 -18.96 1.12
C GLY A 65 3.97 -18.75 -0.21
N LEU A 66 3.20 -17.67 -0.33
CA LEU A 66 2.52 -17.30 -1.58
C LEU A 66 3.51 -17.04 -2.71
N ALA A 67 4.57 -16.26 -2.45
CA ALA A 67 5.60 -15.95 -3.45
C ALA A 67 6.28 -17.21 -4.00
N ARG A 68 6.51 -18.21 -3.14
CA ARG A 68 7.04 -19.53 -3.57
C ARG A 68 6.07 -20.29 -4.48
N LEU A 69 4.77 -20.17 -4.25
CA LEU A 69 3.74 -20.88 -5.03
C LEU A 69 3.46 -20.24 -6.38
N THR A 70 3.50 -18.90 -6.46
CA THR A 70 3.20 -18.17 -7.70
C THR A 70 4.42 -17.91 -8.56
N GLY A 71 5.62 -18.10 -8.02
CA GLY A 71 6.85 -17.54 -8.57
C GLY A 71 6.88 -16.01 -8.44
N PRO A 72 8.02 -15.36 -8.74
CA PRO A 72 8.07 -13.92 -8.84
C PRO A 72 7.09 -13.46 -9.94
N PRO A 73 6.25 -12.43 -9.69
CA PRO A 73 5.44 -11.87 -10.75
C PRO A 73 6.36 -11.40 -11.88
N ALA A 74 5.94 -11.56 -13.13
CA ALA A 74 6.66 -10.97 -14.24
C ALA A 74 6.80 -9.46 -13.97
N PRO A 75 7.99 -8.88 -14.11
CA PRO A 75 8.19 -7.46 -13.85
C PRO A 75 7.25 -6.65 -14.74
N ASP A 76 6.46 -5.77 -14.12
CA ASP A 76 5.66 -4.79 -14.85
C ASP A 76 6.63 -3.71 -15.37
N ALA A 77 7.21 -4.00 -16.54
CA ALA A 77 8.21 -3.14 -17.17
C ALA A 77 7.68 -1.72 -17.42
N ALA A 78 6.39 -1.58 -17.74
CA ALA A 78 5.76 -0.28 -17.93
C ALA A 78 5.70 0.51 -16.62
N ARG A 79 5.31 -0.15 -15.52
CA ARG A 79 5.32 0.49 -14.19
C ARG A 79 6.73 0.83 -13.72
N LEU A 80 7.72 -0.02 -13.98
CA LEU A 80 9.11 0.24 -13.62
C LEU A 80 9.66 1.46 -14.38
N ALA A 81 9.47 1.50 -15.70
CA ALA A 81 9.87 2.65 -16.52
C ALA A 81 9.21 3.95 -16.04
N ALA A 82 7.92 3.91 -15.67
CA ALA A 82 7.23 5.09 -15.13
C ALA A 82 7.81 5.56 -13.78
N VAL A 83 8.29 4.64 -12.94
CA VAL A 83 8.98 4.98 -11.69
C VAL A 83 10.34 5.59 -11.98
N GLU A 84 11.09 5.02 -12.93
CA GLU A 84 12.40 5.52 -13.36
C GLU A 84 12.30 6.93 -13.97
N ASP A 85 11.34 7.18 -14.86
CA ASP A 85 11.08 8.51 -15.43
C ASP A 85 10.75 9.53 -14.34
N ARG A 86 9.93 9.13 -13.37
CA ARG A 86 9.57 9.99 -12.23
C ARG A 86 10.78 10.29 -11.36
N LEU A 87 11.64 9.30 -11.10
CA LEU A 87 12.86 9.48 -10.34
C LEU A 87 13.82 10.43 -11.08
N ALA A 88 14.06 10.21 -12.37
CA ALA A 88 14.88 11.08 -13.20
C ALA A 88 14.37 12.53 -13.21
N GLY A 89 13.06 12.74 -13.28
CA GLY A 89 12.45 14.06 -13.18
C GLY A 89 12.67 14.73 -11.82
N LEU A 90 12.63 13.97 -10.71
CA LEU A 90 12.94 14.48 -9.37
C LEU A 90 14.42 14.82 -9.22
N GLU A 91 15.30 13.96 -9.70
CA GLU A 91 16.75 14.17 -9.69
C GLU A 91 17.15 15.39 -10.53
N ALA A 92 16.59 15.55 -11.73
CA ALA A 92 16.82 16.73 -12.56
C ALA A 92 16.42 18.00 -11.83
N ARG A 93 15.26 18.00 -11.15
CA ARG A 93 14.85 19.13 -10.31
C ARG A 93 15.87 19.39 -9.23
N LEU A 94 16.33 18.37 -8.48
CA LEU A 94 17.30 18.56 -7.40
C LEU A 94 18.66 19.08 -7.90
N HIS A 95 19.12 18.61 -9.05
CA HIS A 95 20.43 18.98 -9.61
C HIS A 95 20.44 20.33 -10.34
N THR A 96 19.29 20.91 -10.69
CA THR A 96 19.27 22.25 -11.28
C THR A 96 19.73 23.29 -10.25
N PRO A 97 20.85 24.01 -10.48
CA PRO A 97 21.30 25.04 -9.56
C PRO A 97 20.30 26.20 -9.53
N PRO A 98 20.07 26.83 -8.37
CA PRO A 98 19.06 27.88 -8.20
C PRO A 98 19.27 29.07 -9.16
N ALA A 99 20.52 29.36 -9.51
CA ALA A 99 20.85 30.40 -10.48
C ALA A 99 20.31 30.12 -11.89
N ARG A 100 20.28 28.86 -12.35
CA ARG A 100 19.70 28.51 -13.66
C ARG A 100 18.19 28.67 -13.68
N ARG A 101 17.50 28.28 -12.59
CA ARG A 101 16.05 28.51 -12.45
C ARG A 101 15.70 29.99 -12.48
N ALA A 102 16.45 30.81 -11.73
CA ALA A 102 16.25 32.26 -11.71
C ALA A 102 16.44 32.91 -13.09
N VAL A 103 17.39 32.43 -13.90
CA VAL A 103 17.62 32.91 -15.27
C VAL A 103 16.49 32.52 -16.21
N ASP A 104 15.97 31.29 -16.10
CA ASP A 104 14.86 30.83 -16.94
C ASP A 104 13.55 31.56 -16.60
N ASP A 105 13.29 31.79 -15.31
CA ASP A 105 12.14 32.58 -14.85
C ASP A 105 12.24 34.04 -15.32
N ALA A 106 13.43 34.65 -15.26
CA ALA A 106 13.67 35.99 -15.76
C ALA A 106 13.46 36.10 -17.28
N ARG A 107 13.91 35.09 -18.04
CA ARG A 107 13.68 35.02 -19.50
C ARG A 107 12.20 34.88 -19.85
N ALA A 108 11.47 34.02 -19.15
CA ALA A 108 10.03 33.86 -19.35
C ALA A 108 9.26 35.16 -19.04
N ALA A 109 9.62 35.85 -17.96
CA ALA A 109 9.04 37.14 -17.59
C ALA A 109 9.33 38.24 -18.64
N ALA A 110 10.57 38.30 -19.14
CA ALA A 110 10.96 39.23 -20.19
C ALA A 110 10.19 38.98 -21.50
N ALA A 111 10.09 37.73 -21.94
CA ALA A 111 9.33 37.36 -23.14
C ALA A 111 7.84 37.73 -23.01
N ALA A 112 7.24 37.51 -21.84
CA ALA A 112 5.86 37.90 -21.57
C ALA A 112 5.67 39.43 -21.59
N LEU A 113 6.65 40.19 -21.10
CA LEU A 113 6.62 41.66 -21.12
C LEU A 113 6.72 42.19 -22.57
N VAL A 114 7.64 41.65 -23.36
CA VAL A 114 7.80 41.98 -24.79
C VAL A 114 6.51 41.66 -25.55
N GLY A 115 5.93 40.49 -25.34
CA GLY A 115 4.65 40.12 -25.97
C GLY A 115 3.50 41.05 -25.56
N ARG A 116 3.49 41.57 -24.33
CA ARG A 116 2.49 42.57 -23.87
C ARG A 116 2.70 43.94 -24.50
N LEU A 117 3.94 44.38 -24.66
CA LEU A 117 4.28 45.66 -25.30
C LEU A 117 3.93 45.64 -26.79
N LEU A 118 4.27 44.57 -27.50
CA LEU A 118 3.92 44.42 -28.92
C LEU A 118 2.41 44.43 -29.14
N ARG A 119 1.63 43.81 -28.25
CA ARG A 119 0.15 43.85 -28.29
C ARG A 119 -0.47 45.21 -27.95
N ARG A 120 0.27 46.13 -27.33
CA ARG A 120 -0.22 47.49 -27.01
C ARG A 120 0.09 48.51 -28.11
N LEU A 121 0.96 48.15 -29.05
CA LEU A 121 1.48 49.03 -30.11
C LEU A 121 0.90 48.71 -31.50
N GLY A 122 0.06 47.66 -31.61
CA GLY A 122 -0.75 47.36 -32.79
C GLY A 122 -2.22 47.44 -32.45
#